data_AF-A0A927G2B1-F1
#
_entry.id   AF-A0A927G2B1-F1
#
_cell.length_a   1.000
_cell.length_b   1.000
_cell.length_c   1.000
_cell.angle_alpha   90.00
_cell.angle_beta   90.00
_cell.angle_gamma   90.00
#
_symmetry.space_group_name_H-M   'P 1'
#
loop_
_entity.id
_entity.type
_entity.pdbx_description
1 polymer ?
#
loop_
_entity_poly.entity_id
_entity_poly.type
_entity_poly.pdbx_seq_one_letter_code
_entity_poly.pdbx_strand_id
1 'polypeptide(L)'
;MTQPEEQLLLPEVAESVLRAQQAVEFAQENDIEGLLEEAEQAVFHAHHQVSSYQTEDAQELKQLEKLQQDVQQAFQQLQTENQQLLQAQQRLQTESQHLYQAQEQVKQEQLDVQIAQEKLKQAQAAAIEFQDQRHQ
;
A
#
# COMPACT_ATOMS: atom_id res chain seq x y z
N MET A 1 -22.83 -24.07 -36.68
CA MET A 1 -22.21 -22.87 -36.09
C MET A 1 -21.16 -23.36 -35.12
N THR A 2 -19.94 -22.87 -35.26
CA THR A 2 -18.68 -23.44 -34.78
C THR A 2 -18.31 -22.97 -33.39
N GLN A 3 -18.06 -23.93 -32.49
CA GLN A 3 -17.09 -23.95 -31.40
C GLN A 3 -17.15 -25.36 -30.79
N PRO A 4 -16.06 -25.97 -30.27
CA PRO A 4 -15.04 -25.31 -29.42
C PRO A 4 -13.59 -25.80 -29.62
N GLU A 5 -12.58 -24.94 -29.57
CA GLU A 5 -11.20 -25.35 -29.21
C GLU A 5 -10.55 -24.20 -28.44
N GLU A 6 -10.91 -24.12 -27.16
CA GLU A 6 -10.01 -23.61 -26.12
C GLU A 6 -9.03 -24.76 -25.75
N GLN A 7 -7.81 -24.39 -25.35
CA GLN A 7 -6.78 -25.21 -24.66
C GLN A 7 -5.81 -26.04 -25.54
N LEU A 8 -4.72 -25.39 -25.95
CA LEU A 8 -3.40 -26.02 -26.15
C LEU A 8 -2.34 -25.33 -25.28
N LEU A 9 -2.69 -25.09 -24.02
CA LEU A 9 -1.74 -24.95 -22.92
C LEU A 9 -1.89 -26.22 -22.09
N LEU A 10 -0.84 -27.04 -22.01
CA LEU A 10 -0.87 -28.23 -21.14
C LEU A 10 -1.33 -27.85 -19.71
N PRO A 11 -2.05 -28.75 -19.02
CA PRO A 11 -2.74 -28.43 -17.78
C PRO A 11 -1.84 -27.81 -16.71
N GLU A 12 -0.58 -28.25 -16.57
CA GLU A 12 0.34 -27.72 -15.54
C GLU A 12 0.78 -26.27 -15.80
N VAL A 13 1.10 -25.92 -17.05
CA VAL A 13 1.52 -24.54 -17.38
C VAL A 13 0.30 -23.61 -17.32
N ALA A 14 -0.84 -24.07 -17.82
CA ALA A 14 -2.10 -23.32 -17.76
C ALA A 14 -2.53 -23.04 -16.31
N GLU A 15 -2.46 -24.04 -15.44
CA GLU A 15 -2.84 -23.94 -14.02
C GLU A 15 -1.92 -22.97 -13.27
N SER A 16 -0.63 -23.01 -13.56
CA SER A 16 0.36 -22.12 -12.96
C SER A 16 0.16 -20.66 -13.35
N VAL A 17 -0.06 -20.38 -14.64
CA VAL A 17 -0.34 -19.02 -15.11
C VAL A 17 -1.67 -18.51 -14.58
N LEU A 18 -2.70 -19.37 -14.51
CA LEU A 18 -3.99 -19.02 -13.93
C LEU A 18 -3.86 -18.67 -12.44
N ARG A 19 -3.09 -19.46 -11.68
CA ARG A 19 -2.82 -19.18 -10.27
C ARG A 19 -2.06 -17.87 -10.09
N ALA A 20 -1.08 -17.59 -10.95
CA ALA A 20 -0.37 -16.31 -10.94
C ALA A 20 -1.31 -15.12 -11.21
N GLN A 21 -2.23 -15.24 -12.18
CA GLN A 21 -3.23 -14.21 -12.46
C GLN A 21 -4.16 -13.96 -11.27
N GLN A 22 -4.69 -15.03 -10.68
CA GLN A 22 -5.58 -14.91 -9.52
C GLN A 22 -4.88 -14.28 -8.32
N ALA A 23 -3.62 -14.62 -8.07
CA ALA A 23 -2.85 -14.04 -6.98
C ALA A 23 -2.59 -12.54 -7.20
N VAL A 24 -2.31 -12.13 -8.44
CA VAL A 24 -2.14 -10.71 -8.79
C VAL A 24 -3.45 -9.94 -8.63
N GLU A 25 -4.57 -10.44 -9.17
CA GLU A 25 -5.88 -9.80 -9.03
C GLU A 25 -6.26 -9.65 -7.55
N PHE A 26 -6.05 -10.69 -6.76
CA PHE A 26 -6.36 -10.68 -5.34
C PHE A 26 -5.47 -9.71 -4.55
N ALA A 27 -4.18 -9.62 -4.89
CA ALA A 27 -3.26 -8.66 -4.26
C ALA A 27 -3.63 -7.21 -4.61
N GLN A 28 -4.06 -6.95 -5.85
CA GLN A 28 -4.49 -5.63 -6.31
C GLN A 28 -5.78 -5.16 -5.64
N GLU A 29 -6.71 -6.07 -5.33
CA GLU A 29 -7.98 -5.71 -4.67
C GLU A 29 -7.85 -5.48 -3.16
N ASN A 30 -6.87 -6.08 -2.49
CA ASN A 30 -6.86 -6.18 -1.03
C ASN A 30 -5.75 -5.38 -0.32
N ASP A 31 -4.75 -4.85 -1.05
CA ASP A 31 -3.72 -3.92 -0.53
C ASP A 31 -3.03 -4.41 0.77
N ILE A 32 -2.80 -5.72 0.89
CA ILE A 32 -2.14 -6.36 2.04
C ILE A 32 -0.72 -6.76 1.66
N GLU A 33 0.25 -6.30 2.44
CA GLU A 33 1.70 -6.51 2.27
C GLU A 33 2.10 -7.99 2.06
N GLY A 34 1.36 -8.94 2.64
CA GLY A 34 1.60 -10.39 2.46
C GLY A 34 1.01 -10.99 1.18
N LEU A 35 0.01 -10.36 0.56
CA LEU A 35 -0.63 -10.87 -0.67
C LEU A 35 0.19 -10.54 -1.91
N LEU A 36 0.91 -9.41 -1.90
CA LEU A 36 1.82 -9.05 -2.98
C LEU A 36 3.03 -9.99 -3.03
N GLU A 37 3.53 -10.45 -1.89
CA GLU A 37 4.62 -11.44 -1.85
C GLU A 37 4.16 -12.81 -2.39
N GLU A 38 2.94 -13.23 -2.08
CA GLU A 38 2.32 -14.44 -2.65
C GLU A 38 2.12 -14.31 -4.16
N ALA A 39 1.66 -13.16 -4.64
CA ALA A 39 1.55 -12.86 -6.06
C ALA A 39 2.92 -12.89 -6.76
N GLU A 40 3.96 -12.34 -6.13
CA GLU A 40 5.32 -12.33 -6.69
C GLU A 40 5.88 -13.75 -6.79
N GLN A 41 5.67 -14.58 -5.77
CA GLN A 41 6.03 -16.00 -5.81
C GLN A 41 5.26 -16.76 -6.88
N ALA A 42 3.95 -16.55 -7.01
CA ALA A 42 3.12 -17.22 -8.00
C ALA A 42 3.55 -16.86 -9.43
N VAL A 43 3.80 -15.59 -9.72
CA VAL A 43 4.29 -15.11 -11.01
C VAL A 43 5.71 -15.63 -11.27
N PHE A 44 6.58 -15.67 -10.27
CA PHE A 44 7.93 -16.23 -10.39
C PHE A 44 7.90 -17.73 -10.74
N HIS A 45 7.03 -18.51 -10.08
CA HIS A 45 6.84 -19.93 -10.39
C HIS A 45 6.29 -20.15 -11.80
N ALA A 46 5.31 -19.37 -12.20
CA ALA A 46 4.78 -19.38 -13.57
C ALA A 46 5.90 -19.07 -14.58
N HIS A 47 6.71 -18.05 -14.32
CA HIS A 47 7.82 -17.67 -15.21
C HIS A 47 8.81 -18.82 -15.38
N HIS A 48 9.20 -19.48 -14.29
CA HIS A 48 10.13 -20.59 -14.32
C HIS A 48 9.56 -21.79 -15.09
N GLN A 49 8.30 -22.14 -14.86
CA GLN A 49 7.66 -23.28 -15.53
C GLN A 49 7.51 -23.04 -17.03
N VAL A 50 7.04 -21.86 -17.43
CA VAL A 50 6.91 -21.46 -18.84
C VAL A 50 8.29 -21.42 -19.52
N SER A 51 9.34 -21.02 -18.80
CA SER A 51 10.72 -21.00 -19.32
C SER A 51 11.33 -22.39 -19.47
N SER A 52 10.91 -23.36 -18.64
CA SER A 52 11.42 -24.73 -18.67
C SER A 52 10.71 -25.64 -19.68
N TYR A 53 9.57 -25.20 -20.20
CA TYR A 53 8.74 -26.00 -21.09
C TYR A 53 9.34 -26.06 -22.51
N GLN A 54 9.31 -27.26 -23.12
CA GLN A 54 9.77 -27.51 -24.47
C GLN A 54 8.67 -28.22 -25.26
N THR A 55 8.40 -27.75 -26.47
CA THR A 55 7.43 -28.34 -27.39
C THR A 55 7.97 -28.31 -28.82
N GLU A 56 7.60 -29.31 -29.61
CA GLU A 56 7.92 -29.41 -31.05
C GLU A 56 6.77 -28.91 -31.94
N ASP A 57 5.60 -28.60 -31.35
CA ASP A 57 4.45 -28.06 -32.06
C ASP A 57 4.62 -26.55 -32.31
N ALA A 58 4.51 -26.13 -33.57
CA ALA A 58 4.75 -24.74 -33.96
C ALA A 58 3.67 -23.76 -33.47
N GLN A 59 2.44 -24.21 -33.23
CA GLN A 59 1.38 -23.38 -32.63
C GLN A 59 1.59 -23.27 -31.12
N GLU A 60 1.92 -24.37 -30.43
CA GLU A 60 2.24 -24.34 -29.00
C GLU A 60 3.48 -23.47 -28.73
N LEU A 61 4.52 -23.54 -29.58
CA LEU A 61 5.72 -22.73 -29.44
C LEU A 61 5.39 -21.22 -29.46
N LYS A 62 4.55 -20.77 -30.40
CA LYS A 62 4.11 -19.37 -30.47
C LYS A 62 3.30 -18.95 -29.26
N GLN A 63 2.44 -19.84 -28.75
CA GLN A 63 1.66 -19.56 -27.55
C GLN A 63 2.55 -19.48 -26.31
N LEU A 64 3.54 -20.37 -26.23
CA LEU A 64 4.52 -20.40 -25.15
C LEU A 64 5.35 -19.11 -25.12
N GLU A 65 5.89 -18.67 -26.25
CA GLU A 65 6.63 -17.42 -26.38
C GLU A 65 5.81 -16.23 -25.88
N LYS A 66 4.52 -16.17 -26.29
CA LYS A 66 3.61 -15.12 -25.82
C LYS A 66 3.39 -15.20 -24.31
N LEU A 67 3.13 -16.39 -23.77
CA LEU A 67 2.93 -16.59 -22.33
C LEU A 67 4.16 -16.18 -21.52
N GLN A 68 5.35 -16.49 -22.03
CA GLN A 68 6.63 -16.16 -21.42
C GLN A 68 6.81 -14.64 -21.33
N GLN A 69 6.46 -13.93 -22.41
CA GLN A 69 6.47 -12.47 -22.46
C GLN A 69 5.42 -11.85 -21.52
N ASP A 70 4.19 -12.37 -21.53
CA ASP A 70 3.09 -11.88 -20.70
C ASP A 70 3.42 -12.03 -19.21
N VAL A 71 3.93 -13.19 -18.79
CA VAL A 71 4.35 -13.45 -17.40
C VAL A 71 5.53 -12.58 -17.00
N GLN A 72 6.52 -12.38 -17.88
CA GLN A 72 7.65 -11.50 -17.60
C GLN A 72 7.22 -10.05 -17.42
N GLN A 73 6.27 -9.58 -18.24
CA GLN A 73 5.71 -8.24 -18.11
C GLN A 73 4.93 -8.09 -16.80
N ALA A 74 4.08 -9.06 -16.46
CA ALA A 74 3.33 -9.06 -15.20
C ALA A 74 4.26 -9.01 -13.99
N PHE A 75 5.36 -9.77 -14.03
CA PHE A 75 6.36 -9.76 -12.96
C PHE A 75 7.00 -8.38 -12.77
N GLN A 76 7.41 -7.73 -13.86
CA GLN A 76 8.01 -6.37 -13.79
C GLN A 76 7.02 -5.31 -13.29
N GLN A 77 5.74 -5.42 -13.71
CA GLN A 77 4.69 -4.54 -13.23
C GLN A 77 4.47 -4.71 -11.73
N LEU A 78 4.33 -5.96 -11.26
CA LEU A 78 4.13 -6.27 -9.85
C LEU A 78 5.31 -5.78 -8.99
N GLN A 79 6.55 -5.95 -9.44
CA GLN A 79 7.73 -5.42 -8.74
C GLN A 79 7.70 -3.89 -8.61
N THR A 80 7.24 -3.20 -9.66
CA THR A 80 7.12 -1.75 -9.65
C THR A 80 6.04 -1.30 -8.67
N GLU A 81 4.87 -1.94 -8.70
CA GLU A 81 3.76 -1.66 -7.78
C GLU A 81 4.17 -1.91 -6.33
N ASN A 82 4.88 -3.01 -6.05
CA ASN A 82 5.39 -3.32 -4.71
C ASN A 82 6.35 -2.23 -4.20
N GLN A 83 7.25 -1.76 -5.06
CA GLN A 83 8.20 -0.71 -4.70
C GLN A 83 7.51 0.63 -4.42
N GLN A 84 6.44 0.95 -5.15
CA GLN A 84 5.61 2.14 -4.91
C GLN A 84 4.83 2.02 -3.60
N LEU A 85 4.26 0.85 -3.31
CA LEU A 85 3.55 0.58 -2.07
C LEU A 85 4.47 0.76 -0.85
N LEU A 86 5.67 0.19 -0.89
CA LEU A 86 6.66 0.34 0.18
C LEU A 86 7.00 1.83 0.43
N GLN A 87 7.17 2.62 -0.63
CA GLN A 87 7.40 4.06 -0.50
C GLN A 87 6.20 4.79 0.11
N ALA A 88 4.98 4.42 -0.27
CA ALA A 88 3.76 5.00 0.28
C ALA A 88 3.60 4.69 1.77
N GLN A 89 3.89 3.46 2.18
CA GLN A 89 3.85 3.04 3.59
C GLN A 89 4.87 3.80 4.45
N GLN A 90 6.11 3.97 3.97
CA GLN A 90 7.12 4.77 4.68
C GLN A 90 6.70 6.24 4.84
N ARG A 91 6.09 6.83 3.81
CA ARG A 91 5.54 8.19 3.90
C ARG A 91 4.41 8.25 4.93
N LEU A 92 3.48 7.31 4.89
CA LEU A 92 2.37 7.23 5.84
C LEU A 92 2.87 7.12 7.28
N GLN A 93 3.88 6.29 7.53
CA GLN A 93 4.48 6.14 8.85
C GLN A 93 5.11 7.45 9.34
N THR A 94 5.81 8.17 8.45
CA THR A 94 6.43 9.46 8.75
C THR A 94 5.38 10.52 9.07
N GLU A 95 4.35 10.65 8.23
CA GLU A 95 3.25 11.60 8.44
C GLU A 95 2.46 11.28 9.71
N SER A 96 2.30 10.00 10.06
CA SER A 96 1.66 9.59 11.31
C SER A 96 2.46 10.01 12.53
N GLN A 97 3.80 9.92 12.48
CA GLN A 97 4.67 10.41 13.54
C GLN A 97 4.61 11.93 13.68
N HIS A 98 4.63 12.67 12.55
CA HIS A 98 4.47 14.12 12.55
C HIS A 98 3.12 14.53 13.13
N LEU A 99 2.04 13.85 12.75
CA LEU A 99 0.71 14.10 13.28
C LEU A 99 0.66 13.89 14.80
N TYR A 100 1.28 12.82 15.30
CA TYR A 100 1.35 12.56 16.75
C TYR A 100 2.09 13.69 17.48
N GLN A 101 3.24 14.14 16.96
CA GLN A 101 4.00 15.25 17.54
C GLN A 101 3.19 16.56 17.53
N ALA A 102 2.52 16.86 16.43
CA ALA A 102 1.66 18.04 16.32
C ALA A 102 0.48 17.99 17.32
N GLN A 103 -0.12 16.82 17.53
CA GLN A 103 -1.17 16.64 18.53
C GLN A 103 -0.67 16.91 19.95
N GLU A 104 0.54 16.44 20.30
CA GLU A 104 1.13 16.73 21.61
C GLU A 104 1.45 18.23 21.79
N GLN A 105 1.93 18.89 20.74
CA GLN A 105 2.15 20.34 20.77
C GLN A 105 0.84 21.11 21.01
N VAL A 106 -0.23 20.76 20.29
CA VAL A 106 -1.54 21.39 20.49
C VAL A 106 -2.05 21.19 21.91
N LYS A 107 -1.86 20.01 22.52
CA LYS A 107 -2.24 19.79 23.92
C LYS A 107 -1.47 20.71 24.87
N GLN A 108 -0.16 20.89 24.64
CA GLN A 108 0.66 21.77 25.47
C GLN A 108 0.22 23.23 25.31
N GLU A 109 -0.01 23.69 24.08
CA GLU A 109 -0.50 25.05 23.83
C GLU A 109 -1.87 25.30 24.48
N GLN A 110 -2.76 24.30 24.46
CA GLN A 110 -4.04 24.40 25.16
C GLN A 110 -3.87 24.58 26.68
N LEU A 111 -2.93 23.87 27.29
CA LEU A 111 -2.62 24.02 28.71
C LEU A 111 -2.06 25.42 29.01
N ASP A 112 -1.12 25.89 28.18
CA ASP A 112 -0.51 27.20 28.34
C ASP A 112 -1.55 28.33 28.22
N VAL A 113 -2.50 28.21 27.29
CA VAL A 113 -3.64 29.14 27.16
C VAL A 113 -4.50 29.13 28.41
N GLN A 114 -4.82 27.97 28.99
CA GLN A 114 -5.60 27.90 30.23
C GLN A 114 -4.88 28.61 31.39
N ILE A 115 -3.58 28.37 31.55
CA ILE A 115 -2.76 29.02 32.58
C ILE A 115 -2.73 30.55 32.36
N ALA A 116 -2.55 31.00 31.12
CA ALA A 116 -2.55 32.43 30.80
C ALA A 116 -3.90 33.10 31.10
N GLN A 117 -5.01 32.41 30.81
CA GLN A 117 -6.36 32.90 31.13
C GLN A 117 -6.57 33.00 32.65
N GLU A 118 -6.09 32.04 33.44
CA GLU A 118 -6.19 32.09 34.89
C GLU A 118 -5.38 33.26 35.47
N LYS A 119 -4.13 33.44 35.00
CA LYS A 119 -3.29 34.58 35.41
C LYS A 119 -3.91 35.92 35.03
N LEU A 120 -4.54 36.02 33.87
CA LEU A 120 -5.26 37.22 33.45
C LEU A 120 -6.41 37.55 34.41
N LYS A 121 -7.22 36.54 34.78
CA LYS A 121 -8.31 36.72 35.76
C LYS A 121 -7.80 37.18 37.11
N GLN A 122 -6.71 36.58 37.61
CA GLN A 122 -6.09 36.98 38.88
C GLN A 122 -5.57 38.43 38.82
N ALA A 123 -4.89 38.81 37.74
CA ALA A 123 -4.39 40.17 37.56
C ALA A 123 -5.53 41.19 37.47
N GLN A 124 -6.64 40.84 36.79
CA GLN A 124 -7.84 41.69 36.72
C GLN A 124 -8.47 41.86 38.10
N ALA A 125 -8.60 40.79 38.89
CA ALA A 125 -9.15 40.87 40.24
C ALA A 125 -8.29 41.77 41.15
N ALA A 126 -6.97 41.59 41.14
CA ALA A 126 -6.04 42.43 41.92
C ALA A 126 -6.08 43.90 41.50
N ALA A 127 -6.23 44.19 40.20
CA ALA A 127 -6.36 45.56 39.71
C ALA A 127 -7.66 46.24 40.20
N ILE A 128 -8.78 45.51 40.23
CA ILE A 128 -10.05 45.99 40.76
C ILE A 128 -9.93 46.29 42.26
N GLU A 129 -9.39 45.35 43.04
CA GLU A 129 -9.18 45.54 44.48
C GLU A 129 -8.31 46.78 44.79
N PHE A 130 -7.23 46.97 44.04
CA PHE A 130 -6.37 48.15 44.20
C PHE A 130 -7.09 49.45 43.82
N GLN A 131 -7.95 49.40 42.82
CA GLN A 131 -8.74 50.55 42.40
C GLN A 131 -9.77 50.93 43.47
N ASP A 132 -10.47 49.95 44.06
CA ASP A 132 -11.44 50.18 45.14
C ASP A 132 -10.78 50.75 46.40
N GLN A 133 -9.57 50.27 46.76
CA GLN A 133 -8.79 50.80 47.89
C GLN A 133 -8.34 52.25 47.70
N ARG A 134 -8.22 52.74 46.46
CA ARG A 134 -7.84 54.14 46.18
C ARG A 134 -9.03 55.11 46.19
N HIS A 135 -10.26 54.61 46.19
CA HIS A 135 -11.48 55.44 46.20
C HIS A 135 -12.20 55.46 47.56
N GLN A 136 -11.64 54.79 48.58
CA GLN A 136 -12.06 54.89 50.00
C GLN A 136 -11.18 55.89 50.75
#